data_AF-A0A821Y6R9-F1
#
_entry.id   AF-A0A821Y6R9-F1
#
_cell.length_a   1.000
_cell.length_b   1.000
_cell.length_c   1.000
_cell.angle_alpha   90.00
_cell.angle_beta   90.00
_cell.angle_gamma   90.00
#
_symmetry.space_group_name_H-M   'P 1'
#
loop_
_entity.id
_entity.type
_entity.pdbx_description
1 polymer ?
#
loop_
_entity_poly.entity_id
_entity_poly.type
_entity_poly.pdbx_seq_one_letter_code
_entity_poly.pdbx_strand_id
1 'polypeptide(L)'
;MGEVVNHMHKEDEKIHLHRTKCSQIIKNVLSPHFAENLKEDLKDQPYSLLIDESTDISVHKYLGIIIIYYSCSHKKIMSTFLDLPMLNECDADGIVGTIKATLARFNIPLQNLMGIGTDNASVMTGVNNGVYAKLKKDLPSLVLVRCICHSLQLAVSAVTKQFLPRNLEFIIKETYDWFNRSSSRQAAYKELYKLINDGHDPLKIVQSCQTRWLSIESAVARIYAQWLELKTHFNMAKLKERCYTAELLHGMYSDDANYAYISFMYPILTEINRVNKLFESKDADHTKLYDELTNLVDSLVAKIVLPTQKVDVFTQNIKDFVDKKCYLGYRFESFVSTMREKGLPRNEEEMIRNRCIQFIVQLVNELKNRLPENLKLMKNMKRISVDCALSHNKEPITDLILHFNKNQEYIAKVDEQWRQIHLLKWINTKNTKEFWYEVLDFEDIAGENRFEDLATFAISLLVLPHSNAEVERLFSMMNIVKTKHRNRMKLDLLTAYDNPRRFKTRRKVLQ
;
A
#
# COMPACT_ATOMS: atom_id res chain seq x y z
N MET A 1 27.47 12.64 -5.77
CA MET A 1 27.86 12.75 -7.19
C MET A 1 29.29 12.27 -7.40
N GLY A 2 30.30 12.73 -6.64
CA GLY A 2 31.66 12.15 -6.65
C GLY A 2 31.67 10.61 -6.52
N GLU A 3 31.02 10.06 -5.50
CA GLU A 3 30.85 8.59 -5.36
C GLU A 3 30.13 7.92 -6.54
N VAL A 4 29.24 8.63 -7.23
CA VAL A 4 28.44 8.11 -8.35
C VAL A 4 29.21 8.16 -9.67
N VAL A 5 30.09 9.15 -9.84
CA VAL A 5 30.97 9.31 -11.00
C VAL A 5 32.17 8.37 -10.86
N ASN A 6 32.74 8.25 -9.65
CA ASN A 6 33.83 7.33 -9.33
C ASN A 6 33.43 5.85 -9.41
N HIS A 7 32.13 5.55 -9.49
CA HIS A 7 31.63 4.19 -9.74
C HIS A 7 31.44 3.87 -11.23
N MET A 8 31.43 4.88 -12.11
CA MET A 8 31.28 4.71 -13.56
C MET A 8 32.61 4.82 -14.32
N HIS A 9 33.65 5.36 -13.69
CA HIS A 9 35.01 5.41 -14.24
C HIS A 9 35.90 4.38 -13.54
N LYS A 10 36.54 3.51 -14.32
CA LYS A 10 37.53 2.50 -13.86
C LYS A 10 38.94 3.07 -13.69
N GLU A 11 39.13 4.38 -13.80
CA GLU A 11 40.44 5.03 -13.70
C GLU A 11 40.67 5.61 -12.31
N ASP A 12 41.94 5.58 -11.87
CA ASP A 12 42.44 5.83 -10.51
C ASP A 12 42.24 7.26 -9.95
N GLU A 13 41.54 8.14 -10.65
CA GLU A 13 41.24 9.50 -10.17
C GLU A 13 39.87 9.58 -9.49
N LYS A 14 39.87 9.56 -8.15
CA LYS A 14 38.67 9.87 -7.37
C LYS A 14 38.29 11.34 -7.61
N ILE A 15 37.19 11.57 -8.31
CA ILE A 15 36.62 12.91 -8.51
C ILE A 15 36.09 13.44 -7.19
N HIS A 16 36.84 14.38 -6.60
CA HIS A 16 36.47 15.15 -5.43
C HIS A 16 35.81 16.46 -5.86
N LEU A 17 34.48 16.51 -5.79
CA LEU A 17 33.70 17.73 -6.09
C LEU A 17 33.35 18.46 -4.79
N HIS A 18 33.74 19.73 -4.71
CA HIS A 18 33.34 20.60 -3.61
C HIS A 18 31.81 20.71 -3.53
N ARG A 19 31.26 20.81 -2.30
CA ARG A 19 29.80 20.78 -2.06
C ARG A 19 29.04 21.81 -2.89
N THR A 20 29.55 23.03 -2.99
CA THR A 20 28.95 24.11 -3.81
C THR A 20 28.94 23.77 -5.29
N LYS A 21 30.08 23.30 -5.85
CA LYS A 21 30.17 22.89 -7.27
C LYS A 21 29.22 21.74 -7.58
N CYS A 22 29.18 20.72 -6.72
CA CYS A 22 28.24 19.60 -6.81
C CYS A 22 26.78 20.09 -6.80
N SER A 23 26.45 21.02 -5.89
CA SER A 23 25.09 21.58 -5.81
C SER A 23 24.69 22.34 -7.07
N GLN A 24 25.61 23.12 -7.64
CA GLN A 24 25.34 23.87 -8.88
C GLN A 24 25.16 22.95 -10.09
N ILE A 25 25.95 21.87 -10.21
CA ILE A 25 25.77 20.88 -11.28
C ILE A 25 24.39 20.20 -11.17
N ILE A 26 23.97 19.82 -9.97
CA ILE A 26 22.67 19.19 -9.75
C ILE A 26 21.55 20.16 -10.15
N LYS A 27 21.60 21.39 -9.64
CA LYS A 27 20.53 22.39 -9.83
C LYS A 27 20.43 22.90 -11.26
N ASN A 28 21.56 23.18 -11.91
CA ASN A 28 21.57 23.95 -13.15
C ASN A 28 21.87 23.09 -14.38
N VAL A 29 22.31 21.84 -14.22
CA VAL A 29 22.62 20.94 -15.34
C VAL A 29 21.73 19.71 -15.30
N LEU A 30 21.80 18.93 -14.22
CA LEU A 30 21.07 17.66 -14.17
C LEU A 30 19.56 17.86 -14.05
N SER A 31 19.10 18.71 -13.13
CA SER A 31 17.66 18.89 -12.92
C SER A 31 16.94 19.43 -14.17
N PRO A 32 17.44 20.46 -14.88
CA PRO A 32 16.84 20.91 -16.12
C PRO A 32 16.86 19.83 -17.21
N HIS A 33 17.97 19.12 -17.37
CA HIS A 33 18.08 18.03 -18.35
C HIS A 33 17.06 16.91 -18.11
N PHE A 34 16.86 16.47 -16.85
CA PHE A 34 15.84 15.47 -16.54
C PHE A 34 14.41 15.99 -16.70
N ALA A 35 14.18 17.28 -16.46
CA ALA A 35 12.88 17.90 -16.70
C ALA A 35 12.55 17.95 -18.21
N GLU A 36 13.52 18.28 -19.06
CA GLU A 36 13.38 18.25 -20.52
C GLU A 36 13.14 16.82 -21.01
N ASN A 37 13.94 15.85 -20.56
CA ASN A 37 13.74 14.44 -20.93
C ASN A 37 12.33 13.95 -20.54
N LEU A 38 11.85 14.29 -19.34
CA LEU A 38 10.51 13.93 -18.90
C LEU A 38 9.45 14.56 -19.80
N LYS A 39 9.63 15.83 -20.18
CA LYS A 39 8.70 16.55 -21.05
C LYS A 39 8.66 15.93 -22.45
N GLU A 40 9.82 15.62 -23.04
CA GLU A 40 9.92 14.99 -24.36
C GLU A 40 9.35 13.57 -24.39
N ASP A 41 9.48 12.84 -23.28
CA ASP A 41 8.98 11.48 -23.14
C ASP A 41 7.46 11.43 -22.87
N LEU A 42 6.94 12.39 -22.09
CA LEU A 42 5.51 12.49 -21.75
C LEU A 42 4.66 13.07 -22.89
N LYS A 43 5.13 14.13 -23.55
CA LYS A 43 4.40 14.89 -24.57
C LYS A 43 2.96 15.20 -24.13
N ASP A 44 1.98 14.82 -24.95
CA ASP A 44 0.55 15.00 -24.71
C ASP A 44 -0.14 13.73 -24.19
N GLN A 45 0.62 12.78 -23.63
CA GLN A 45 0.04 11.53 -23.15
C GLN A 45 -0.72 11.68 -21.83
N PRO A 46 -1.71 10.80 -21.58
CA PRO A 46 -2.38 10.73 -20.29
C PRO A 46 -1.39 10.35 -19.16
N TYR A 47 -1.54 10.99 -18.01
CA TYR A 47 -0.72 10.69 -16.83
C TYR A 47 -1.55 10.71 -15.56
N SER A 48 -0.97 10.20 -14.48
CA SER A 48 -1.54 10.26 -13.14
C SER A 48 -0.53 10.77 -12.14
N LEU A 49 -1.01 11.29 -11.01
CA LEU A 49 -0.16 11.77 -9.92
C LEU A 49 -0.38 10.93 -8.68
N LEU A 50 0.71 10.61 -7.97
CA LEU A 50 0.64 10.23 -6.57
C LEU A 50 1.09 11.42 -5.73
N ILE A 51 0.24 11.84 -4.79
CA ILE A 51 0.46 12.99 -3.93
C ILE A 51 0.25 12.62 -2.48
N ASP A 52 1.18 13.06 -1.63
CA ASP A 52 1.10 12.83 -0.20
C ASP A 52 1.81 13.97 0.54
N GLU A 53 1.37 14.28 1.75
CA GLU A 53 1.94 15.34 2.58
C GLU A 53 2.95 14.75 3.57
N SER A 54 4.09 15.42 3.74
CA SER A 54 5.04 15.06 4.79
C SER A 54 5.51 16.29 5.54
N THR A 55 5.72 16.14 6.84
CA THR A 55 6.33 17.18 7.68
C THR A 55 7.78 16.80 7.94
N ASP A 56 8.72 17.70 7.61
CA ASP A 56 10.13 17.45 7.89
C ASP A 56 10.49 17.70 9.37
N ILE A 57 11.72 17.34 9.72
CA ILE A 57 12.27 17.50 11.08
C ILE A 57 12.31 18.98 11.51
N SER A 58 12.25 19.91 10.55
CA SER A 58 12.23 21.36 10.79
C SER A 58 10.82 21.93 10.79
N VAL A 59 9.78 21.08 10.87
CA VAL A 59 8.35 21.41 10.95
C VAL A 59 7.79 22.05 9.66
N HIS A 60 8.53 22.02 8.55
CA HIS A 60 8.00 22.45 7.26
C HIS A 60 7.21 21.32 6.62
N LYS A 61 6.07 21.66 6.03
CA LYS A 61 5.26 20.72 5.27
C LYS A 61 5.63 20.74 3.79
N TYR A 62 5.69 19.56 3.19
CA TYR A 62 6.03 19.34 1.80
C TYR A 62 4.97 18.46 1.15
N LEU A 63 4.69 18.74 -0.11
CA LEU A 63 3.87 17.89 -0.95
C LEU A 63 4.79 17.03 -1.82
N GLY A 64 4.83 15.73 -1.61
CA GLY A 64 5.56 14.82 -2.49
C GLY A 64 4.72 14.56 -3.73
N ILE A 65 5.26 14.84 -4.93
CA ILE A 65 4.57 14.60 -6.19
C ILE A 65 5.36 13.59 -7.02
N ILE A 66 4.71 12.47 -7.34
CA ILE A 66 5.21 11.46 -8.27
C ILE A 66 4.27 11.43 -9.48
N ILE A 67 4.85 11.36 -10.68
CA ILE A 67 4.10 11.22 -11.93
C ILE A 67 4.19 9.79 -12.46
N ILE A 68 3.05 9.23 -12.84
CA ILE A 68 2.92 7.93 -13.51
C ILE A 68 2.48 8.19 -14.95
N TYR A 69 3.19 7.62 -15.92
CA TYR A 69 2.91 7.80 -17.34
C TYR A 69 3.51 6.66 -18.16
N TYR A 70 3.14 6.52 -19.43
CA TYR A 70 3.80 5.61 -20.36
C TYR A 70 5.02 6.30 -20.98
N SER A 71 6.21 5.69 -20.88
CA SER A 71 7.41 6.22 -21.50
C SER A 71 7.53 5.66 -22.92
N CYS A 72 7.40 6.51 -23.94
CA CYS A 72 7.71 6.12 -25.32
C CYS A 72 9.16 5.68 -25.47
N SER A 73 10.09 6.33 -24.77
CA SER A 73 11.53 6.04 -24.88
C SER A 73 11.89 4.66 -24.32
N HIS A 74 11.22 4.25 -23.25
CA HIS A 74 11.46 2.97 -22.59
C HIS A 74 10.40 1.91 -22.90
N LYS A 75 9.40 2.27 -23.70
CA LYS A 75 8.23 1.46 -24.07
C LYS A 75 7.51 0.79 -22.90
N LYS A 76 7.39 1.51 -21.78
CA LYS A 76 6.76 0.99 -20.56
C LYS A 76 6.23 2.07 -19.65
N ILE A 77 5.27 1.71 -18.80
CA ILE A 77 4.79 2.58 -17.73
C ILE A 77 5.91 2.85 -16.73
N MET A 78 6.12 4.13 -16.45
CA MET A 78 7.10 4.64 -15.52
C MET A 78 6.41 5.45 -14.44
N SER A 79 6.99 5.37 -13.25
CA SER A 79 6.63 6.20 -12.12
C SER A 79 7.91 6.91 -11.66
N THR A 80 7.89 8.24 -11.71
CA THR A 80 9.07 9.07 -11.51
C THR A 80 8.75 10.22 -10.56
N PHE A 81 9.73 10.58 -9.73
CA PHE A 81 9.61 11.78 -8.89
C PHE A 81 9.47 13.00 -9.79
N LEU A 82 8.46 13.84 -9.53
CA LEU A 82 8.27 15.10 -10.25
C LEU A 82 8.78 16.27 -9.43
N ASP A 83 8.32 16.40 -8.18
CA ASP A 83 8.63 17.55 -7.36
C ASP A 83 8.36 17.31 -5.87
N LEU A 84 8.94 18.17 -5.03
CA LEU A 84 8.72 18.24 -3.59
C LEU A 84 8.53 19.70 -3.15
N PRO A 85 7.47 20.39 -3.60
CA PRO A 85 7.25 21.78 -3.21
C PRO A 85 6.93 21.91 -1.72
N MET A 86 7.38 23.01 -1.13
CA MET A 86 7.01 23.40 0.22
C MET A 86 5.60 23.97 0.22
N LEU A 87 4.77 23.51 1.16
CA LEU A 87 3.42 24.04 1.36
C LEU A 87 3.46 25.15 2.41
N ASN A 88 3.06 26.35 2.01
CA ASN A 88 2.83 27.47 2.94
C ASN A 88 1.44 27.38 3.58
N GLU A 89 0.46 26.93 2.79
CA GLU A 89 -0.92 26.67 3.18
C GLU A 89 -1.21 25.19 2.96
N CYS A 90 -1.83 24.53 3.94
CA CYS A 90 -2.12 23.09 3.91
C CYS A 90 -3.62 22.82 3.88
N ASP A 91 -4.38 23.77 3.36
CA ASP A 91 -5.75 23.53 2.95
C ASP A 91 -5.77 23.05 1.49
N ALA A 92 -6.95 22.67 1.03
CA ALA A 92 -7.09 22.12 -0.30
C ALA A 92 -6.80 23.15 -1.41
N ASP A 93 -6.99 24.45 -1.15
CA ASP A 93 -6.71 25.52 -2.13
C ASP A 93 -5.21 25.69 -2.34
N GLY A 94 -4.44 25.78 -1.25
CA GLY A 94 -2.99 25.85 -1.29
C GLY A 94 -2.36 24.65 -2.00
N ILE A 95 -2.88 23.44 -1.74
CA ILE A 95 -2.39 22.21 -2.39
C ILE A 95 -2.73 22.19 -3.88
N VAL A 96 -3.97 22.53 -4.27
CA VAL A 96 -4.37 22.59 -5.69
C VAL A 96 -3.55 23.64 -6.44
N GLY A 97 -3.37 24.83 -5.85
CA GLY A 97 -2.54 25.88 -6.41
C GLY A 97 -1.09 25.42 -6.62
N THR A 98 -0.54 24.71 -5.63
CA THR A 98 0.80 24.12 -5.71
C THR A 98 0.90 23.07 -6.83
N ILE A 99 -0.06 22.15 -6.96
CA ILE A 99 -0.09 21.15 -8.04
C ILE A 99 -0.12 21.84 -9.40
N LYS A 100 -1.02 22.80 -9.61
CA LYS A 100 -1.13 23.54 -10.88
C LYS A 100 0.15 24.30 -11.20
N ALA A 101 0.75 24.96 -10.21
CA ALA A 101 2.01 25.68 -10.38
C ALA A 101 3.18 24.74 -10.73
N THR A 102 3.27 23.58 -10.08
CA THR A 102 4.28 22.56 -10.42
C THR A 102 4.08 22.05 -11.85
N LEU A 103 2.87 21.67 -12.25
CA LEU A 103 2.59 21.19 -13.60
C LEU A 103 2.91 22.26 -14.67
N ALA A 104 2.53 23.52 -14.43
CA ALA A 104 2.86 24.63 -15.32
C ALA A 104 4.38 24.84 -15.44
N ARG A 105 5.13 24.73 -14.33
CA ARG A 105 6.59 24.87 -14.32
C ARG A 105 7.30 23.79 -15.14
N PHE A 106 6.77 22.56 -15.15
CA PHE A 106 7.28 21.48 -15.99
C PHE A 106 6.64 21.44 -17.39
N ASN A 107 5.75 22.40 -17.71
CA ASN A 107 5.00 22.46 -18.96
C ASN A 107 4.22 21.16 -19.25
N ILE A 108 3.60 20.60 -18.21
CA ILE A 108 2.76 19.40 -18.27
C ILE A 108 1.28 19.84 -18.30
N PRO A 109 0.50 19.46 -19.33
CA PRO A 109 -0.90 19.87 -19.44
C PRO A 109 -1.75 19.29 -18.30
N LEU A 110 -2.51 20.13 -17.60
CA LEU A 110 -3.44 19.67 -16.56
C LEU A 110 -4.55 18.78 -17.14
N GLN A 111 -4.96 19.03 -18.38
CA GLN A 111 -6.06 18.35 -19.07
C GLN A 111 -5.80 16.85 -19.30
N ASN A 112 -4.53 16.44 -19.28
CA ASN A 112 -4.13 15.04 -19.48
C ASN A 112 -4.04 14.25 -18.16
N LEU A 113 -4.36 14.88 -17.03
CA LEU A 113 -4.38 14.24 -15.72
C LEU A 113 -5.61 13.32 -15.60
N MET A 114 -5.36 12.01 -15.57
CA MET A 114 -6.38 10.97 -15.50
C MET A 114 -6.75 10.56 -14.08
N GLY A 115 -5.76 10.50 -13.20
CA GLY A 115 -5.94 9.98 -11.85
C GLY A 115 -5.02 10.59 -10.80
N ILE A 116 -5.53 10.62 -9.56
CA ILE A 116 -4.76 11.04 -8.38
C ILE A 116 -4.80 9.96 -7.33
N GLY A 117 -3.63 9.50 -6.90
CA GLY A 117 -3.43 8.64 -5.75
C GLY A 117 -3.05 9.47 -4.54
N THR A 118 -3.82 9.40 -3.45
CA THR A 118 -3.55 10.18 -2.24
C THR A 118 -4.07 9.51 -0.97
N ASP A 119 -3.59 9.96 0.19
CA ASP A 119 -4.00 9.40 1.47
C ASP A 119 -5.49 9.72 1.74
N ASN A 120 -6.03 9.22 2.84
CA ASN A 120 -7.45 9.43 3.15
C ASN A 120 -7.68 10.70 3.98
N ALA A 121 -6.73 11.65 3.99
CA ALA A 121 -6.92 12.90 4.72
C ALA A 121 -8.13 13.66 4.17
N SER A 122 -8.87 14.33 5.06
CA SER A 122 -10.06 15.11 4.69
C SER A 122 -9.72 16.26 3.75
N VAL A 123 -8.53 16.85 3.88
CA VAL A 123 -8.02 17.89 2.98
C VAL A 123 -7.84 17.35 1.56
N MET A 124 -7.41 16.10 1.40
CA MET A 124 -7.17 15.49 0.08
C MET A 124 -8.46 14.96 -0.55
N THR A 125 -9.28 14.28 0.25
CA THR A 125 -10.41 13.44 -0.24
C THR A 125 -11.80 13.94 0.17
N GLY A 126 -11.88 15.08 0.84
CA GLY A 126 -13.15 15.67 1.29
C GLY A 126 -14.12 15.94 0.14
N VAL A 127 -15.39 15.60 0.36
CA VAL A 127 -16.44 15.60 -0.67
C VAL A 127 -16.64 16.97 -1.34
N ASN A 128 -16.65 18.04 -0.54
CA ASN A 128 -17.00 19.38 -1.04
C ASN A 128 -15.77 20.28 -1.23
N ASN A 129 -14.80 20.17 -0.32
CA ASN A 129 -13.65 21.08 -0.23
C ASN A 129 -12.31 20.34 -0.24
N GLY A 130 -12.27 19.07 -0.65
CA GLY A 130 -11.01 18.34 -0.81
C GLY A 130 -10.28 18.71 -2.10
N VAL A 131 -8.97 18.45 -2.15
CA VAL A 131 -8.12 18.61 -3.34
C VAL A 131 -8.72 17.91 -4.55
N TYR A 132 -9.15 16.66 -4.38
CA TYR A 132 -9.82 15.90 -5.44
C TYR A 132 -11.10 16.60 -5.93
N ALA A 133 -11.98 17.02 -5.02
CA ALA A 133 -13.24 17.64 -5.37
C ALA A 133 -13.03 18.95 -6.16
N LYS A 134 -12.00 19.72 -5.83
CA LYS A 134 -11.62 20.94 -6.55
C LYS A 134 -11.07 20.62 -7.94
N LEU A 135 -10.13 19.68 -8.07
CA LEU A 135 -9.57 19.30 -9.37
C LEU A 135 -10.61 18.63 -10.28
N LYS A 136 -11.56 17.88 -9.72
CA LYS A 136 -12.66 17.25 -10.47
C LYS A 136 -13.59 18.27 -11.13
N LYS A 137 -13.71 19.49 -10.60
CA LYS A 137 -14.47 20.58 -11.25
C LYS A 137 -13.85 20.97 -12.59
N ASP A 138 -12.52 20.99 -12.66
CA ASP A 138 -11.78 21.29 -13.88
C ASP A 138 -11.64 20.06 -14.78
N LEU A 139 -11.64 18.85 -14.19
CA LEU A 139 -11.41 17.57 -14.84
C LEU A 139 -12.53 16.57 -14.47
N PRO A 140 -13.67 16.57 -15.18
CA PRO A 140 -14.82 15.73 -14.82
C PRO A 140 -14.53 14.22 -14.79
N SER A 141 -13.61 13.74 -15.64
CA SER A 141 -13.18 12.34 -15.73
C SER A 141 -12.07 11.94 -14.75
N LEU A 142 -11.70 12.83 -13.81
CA LEU A 142 -10.62 12.57 -12.87
C LEU A 142 -10.96 11.44 -11.90
N VAL A 143 -10.09 10.44 -11.83
CA VAL A 143 -10.25 9.28 -10.96
C VAL A 143 -9.47 9.48 -9.66
N LEU A 144 -10.15 9.38 -8.52
CA LEU A 144 -9.49 9.34 -7.21
C LEU A 144 -9.14 7.90 -6.85
N VAL A 145 -7.91 7.66 -6.44
CA VAL A 145 -7.48 6.40 -5.84
C VAL A 145 -7.02 6.69 -4.42
N ARG A 146 -7.89 6.35 -3.47
CA ARG A 146 -7.57 6.44 -2.04
C ARG A 146 -6.57 5.35 -1.67
N CYS A 147 -5.70 5.63 -0.69
CA CYS A 147 -4.74 4.65 -0.22
C CYS A 147 -5.46 3.46 0.43
N ILE A 148 -5.49 2.32 -0.26
CA ILE A 148 -6.08 1.07 0.27
C ILE A 148 -5.30 0.60 1.50
N CYS A 149 -3.97 0.68 1.49
CA CYS A 149 -3.16 0.29 2.65
C CYS A 149 -3.50 1.13 3.89
N HIS A 150 -3.65 2.44 3.73
CA HIS A 150 -4.08 3.33 4.83
C HIS A 150 -5.55 3.09 5.21
N SER A 151 -6.40 2.70 4.27
CA SER A 151 -7.80 2.35 4.54
C SER A 151 -7.91 1.08 5.39
N LEU A 152 -7.18 0.03 5.02
CA LEU A 152 -7.06 -1.22 5.77
C LEU A 152 -6.50 -0.95 7.18
N GLN A 153 -5.46 -0.12 7.25
CA GLN A 153 -4.86 0.35 8.50
C GLN A 153 -5.87 1.00 9.45
N LEU A 154 -6.60 2.00 8.96
CA LEU A 154 -7.56 2.75 9.76
C LEU A 154 -8.71 1.86 10.22
N ALA A 155 -9.20 0.98 9.34
CA ALA A 155 -10.27 0.05 9.66
C ALA A 155 -9.88 -0.86 10.83
N VAL A 156 -8.71 -1.50 10.77
CA VAL A 156 -8.23 -2.39 11.82
C VAL A 156 -7.98 -1.65 13.14
N SER A 157 -7.40 -0.46 13.08
CA SER A 157 -7.15 0.35 14.27
C SER A 157 -8.44 0.76 14.97
N ALA A 158 -9.46 1.17 14.20
CA ALA A 158 -10.77 1.54 14.73
C ALA A 158 -11.44 0.36 15.48
N VAL A 159 -11.46 -0.82 14.86
CA VAL A 159 -12.13 -2.00 15.45
C VAL A 159 -11.37 -2.60 16.62
N THR A 160 -10.03 -2.58 16.59
CA THR A 160 -9.20 -3.04 17.71
C THR A 160 -9.47 -2.18 18.94
N LYS A 161 -9.45 -0.86 18.77
CA LYS A 161 -9.72 0.09 19.87
C LYS A 161 -11.12 -0.06 20.46
N GLN A 162 -12.10 -0.45 19.65
CA GLN A 162 -13.50 -0.54 20.07
C GLN A 162 -13.87 -1.88 20.70
N PHE A 163 -13.42 -3.01 20.15
CA PHE A 163 -13.91 -4.34 20.53
C PHE A 163 -12.89 -5.21 21.27
N LEU A 164 -11.60 -4.91 21.14
CA LEU A 164 -10.57 -5.66 21.82
C LEU A 164 -10.17 -4.99 23.15
N PRO A 165 -9.82 -5.78 24.18
CA PRO A 165 -9.33 -5.25 25.44
C PRO A 165 -8.05 -4.41 25.28
N ARG A 166 -7.99 -3.24 25.95
CA ARG A 166 -6.82 -2.32 25.87
C ARG A 166 -5.51 -2.95 26.35
N ASN A 167 -5.60 -3.93 27.25
CA ASN A 167 -4.44 -4.65 27.75
C ASN A 167 -3.73 -5.47 26.65
N LEU A 168 -4.38 -5.79 25.52
CA LEU A 168 -3.72 -6.43 24.39
C LEU A 168 -2.75 -5.48 23.65
N GLU A 169 -3.06 -4.20 23.54
CA GLU A 169 -2.09 -3.25 22.99
C GLU A 169 -0.88 -3.10 23.93
N PHE A 170 -1.14 -3.13 25.23
CA PHE A 170 -0.11 -3.08 26.26
C PHE A 170 0.81 -4.31 26.21
N ILE A 171 0.27 -5.54 26.14
CA ILE A 171 1.11 -6.76 26.09
C ILE A 171 2.05 -6.73 24.88
N ILE A 172 1.55 -6.27 23.72
CA ILE A 172 2.33 -6.18 22.49
C ILE A 172 3.47 -5.16 22.64
N LYS A 173 3.14 -3.96 23.12
CA LYS A 173 4.12 -2.87 23.28
C LYS A 173 5.16 -3.19 24.35
N GLU A 174 4.73 -3.58 25.54
CA GLU A 174 5.63 -3.80 26.67
C GLU A 174 6.51 -5.03 26.49
N THR A 175 6.05 -6.07 25.78
CA THR A 175 6.92 -7.20 25.41
C THR A 175 8.07 -6.73 24.53
N TYR A 176 7.84 -5.82 23.58
CA TYR A 176 8.92 -5.24 22.78
C TYR A 176 9.86 -4.38 23.63
N ASP A 177 9.30 -3.45 24.44
CA ASP A 177 10.07 -2.53 25.28
C ASP A 177 10.97 -3.28 26.29
N TRP A 178 10.49 -4.40 26.81
CA TRP A 178 11.23 -5.29 27.71
C TRP A 178 12.57 -5.77 27.12
N PHE A 179 12.57 -6.18 25.85
CA PHE A 179 13.76 -6.67 25.15
C PHE A 179 14.59 -5.55 24.52
N ASN A 180 13.95 -4.52 23.96
CA ASN A 180 14.63 -3.48 23.19
C ASN A 180 15.69 -2.72 24.01
N ARG A 181 15.48 -2.61 25.33
CA ARG A 181 16.33 -1.82 26.23
C ARG A 181 17.43 -2.64 26.92
N SER A 182 17.52 -3.95 26.67
CA SER A 182 18.43 -4.84 27.41
C SER A 182 18.96 -5.99 26.56
N SER A 183 20.26 -5.94 26.26
CA SER A 183 20.99 -7.03 25.61
C SER A 183 21.05 -8.28 26.49
N SER A 184 21.16 -8.13 27.81
CA SER A 184 21.16 -9.25 28.76
C SER A 184 19.84 -10.01 28.76
N ARG A 185 18.70 -9.31 28.75
CA ARG A 185 17.37 -9.93 28.64
C ARG A 185 17.17 -10.65 27.30
N GLN A 186 17.68 -10.08 26.20
CA GLN A 186 17.67 -10.76 24.89
C GLN A 186 18.49 -12.05 24.90
N ALA A 187 19.69 -12.03 25.50
CA ALA A 187 20.53 -13.22 25.61
C ALA A 187 19.88 -14.30 26.50
N ALA A 188 19.35 -13.92 27.67
CA ALA A 188 18.66 -14.84 28.57
C ALA A 188 17.45 -15.51 27.91
N TYR A 189 16.63 -14.72 27.20
CA TYR A 189 15.50 -15.24 26.44
C TYR A 189 15.92 -16.16 25.30
N LYS A 190 17.01 -15.82 24.59
CA LYS A 190 17.55 -16.65 23.51
C LYS A 190 17.95 -18.04 24.02
N GLU A 191 18.65 -18.11 25.16
CA GLU A 191 19.05 -19.39 25.74
C GLU A 191 17.86 -20.20 26.27
N LEU A 192 16.88 -19.54 26.91
CA LEU A 192 15.63 -20.18 27.30
C LEU A 192 14.87 -20.74 26.09
N TYR A 193 14.75 -19.95 25.03
CA TYR A 193 14.03 -20.34 23.83
C TYR A 193 14.67 -21.55 23.16
N LYS A 194 16.00 -21.57 23.02
CA LYS A 194 16.73 -22.73 22.51
C LYS A 194 16.52 -23.99 23.34
N LEU A 195 16.45 -23.87 24.67
CA LEU A 195 16.19 -24.99 25.55
C LEU A 195 14.78 -25.58 25.34
N ILE A 196 13.79 -24.73 25.08
CA ILE A 196 12.40 -25.15 24.84
C ILE A 196 12.20 -25.68 23.41
N ASN A 197 12.94 -25.15 22.44
CA ASN A 197 12.75 -25.39 21.01
C ASN A 197 13.95 -26.08 20.34
N ASP A 198 14.52 -27.10 20.99
CA ASP A 198 15.54 -27.99 20.40
C ASP A 198 16.72 -27.27 19.70
N GLY A 199 17.21 -26.19 20.30
CA GLY A 199 18.37 -25.43 19.81
C GLY A 199 18.05 -24.37 18.74
N HIS A 200 16.78 -24.20 18.35
CA HIS A 200 16.39 -23.16 17.41
C HIS A 200 16.46 -21.75 18.02
N ASP A 201 16.72 -20.74 17.18
CA ASP A 201 16.79 -19.34 17.59
C ASP A 201 15.40 -18.67 17.55
N PRO A 202 15.06 -17.80 18.52
CA PRO A 202 13.80 -17.06 18.51
C PRO A 202 13.75 -16.00 17.42
N LEU A 203 12.54 -15.75 16.92
CA LEU A 203 12.29 -14.55 16.11
C LEU A 203 12.31 -13.31 17.00
N LYS A 204 13.12 -12.31 16.63
CA LYS A 204 13.26 -11.04 17.37
C LYS A 204 11.89 -10.36 17.56
N ILE A 205 11.48 -9.99 18.77
CA ILE A 205 10.25 -9.21 18.94
C ILE A 205 10.38 -7.84 18.24
N VAL A 206 9.36 -7.45 17.47
CA VAL A 206 9.36 -6.21 16.68
C VAL A 206 8.49 -5.15 17.33
N GLN A 207 8.87 -3.89 17.14
CA GLN A 207 8.11 -2.75 17.61
C GLN A 207 6.78 -2.67 16.86
N SER A 208 5.68 -2.48 17.60
CA SER A 208 4.44 -1.98 17.03
C SER A 208 4.53 -0.45 16.87
N CYS A 209 4.52 0.02 15.62
CA CYS A 209 4.33 1.43 15.29
C CYS A 209 2.84 1.74 15.24
N GLN A 210 2.37 2.65 16.11
CA GLN A 210 0.96 3.08 16.17
C GLN A 210 0.42 3.59 14.82
N THR A 211 1.29 4.13 13.96
CA THR A 211 0.93 4.65 12.63
C THR A 211 0.96 3.61 11.51
N ARG A 212 1.44 2.37 11.74
CA ARG A 212 1.57 1.31 10.71
C ARG A 212 1.31 -0.09 11.27
N TRP A 213 0.10 -0.61 11.11
CA TRP A 213 -0.38 -1.93 11.55
C TRP A 213 0.29 -3.10 10.82
N LEU A 214 0.98 -2.84 9.70
CA LEU A 214 1.95 -3.78 9.12
C LEU A 214 2.96 -4.26 10.18
N SER A 215 3.35 -3.38 11.11
CA SER A 215 4.22 -3.71 12.23
C SER A 215 3.49 -4.44 13.38
N ILE A 216 2.17 -4.28 13.49
CA ILE A 216 1.36 -4.93 14.53
C ILE A 216 1.06 -6.37 14.16
N GLU A 217 0.75 -6.68 12.90
CA GLU A 217 0.64 -8.09 12.47
C GLU A 217 1.92 -8.85 12.81
N SER A 218 3.08 -8.31 12.43
CA SER A 218 4.36 -8.97 12.69
C SER A 218 4.69 -9.05 14.18
N ALA A 219 4.27 -8.10 15.01
CA ALA A 219 4.43 -8.17 16.46
C ALA A 219 3.50 -9.24 17.07
N VAL A 220 2.23 -9.25 16.69
CA VAL A 220 1.20 -10.24 17.09
C VAL A 220 1.62 -11.64 16.66
N ALA A 221 2.09 -11.81 15.44
CA ALA A 221 2.58 -13.09 14.91
C ALA A 221 3.73 -13.65 15.75
N ARG A 222 4.73 -12.81 16.06
CA ARG A 222 5.91 -13.22 16.85
C ARG A 222 5.56 -13.49 18.30
N ILE A 223 4.64 -12.74 18.90
CA ILE A 223 4.14 -12.96 20.26
C ILE A 223 3.32 -14.25 20.32
N TYR A 224 2.41 -14.45 19.36
CA TYR A 224 1.58 -15.65 19.29
C TYR A 224 2.42 -16.92 19.10
N ALA A 225 3.40 -16.88 18.18
CA ALA A 225 4.26 -18.02 17.90
C ALA A 225 5.20 -18.39 19.06
N GLN A 226 5.50 -17.42 19.94
CA GLN A 226 6.42 -17.60 21.07
C GLN A 226 5.70 -17.47 22.43
N TRP A 227 4.38 -17.70 22.46
CA TRP A 227 3.57 -17.39 23.64
C TRP A 227 3.99 -18.18 24.88
N LEU A 228 4.29 -19.47 24.70
CA LEU A 228 4.70 -20.36 25.78
C LEU A 228 6.07 -19.94 26.35
N GLU A 229 7.01 -19.63 25.48
CA GLU A 229 8.37 -19.23 25.80
C GLU A 229 8.37 -17.87 26.49
N LEU A 230 7.60 -16.90 25.99
CA LEU A 230 7.43 -15.59 26.62
C LEU A 230 6.78 -15.72 28.00
N LYS A 231 5.72 -16.52 28.14
CA LYS A 231 5.09 -16.81 29.43
C LYS A 231 6.08 -17.38 30.43
N THR A 232 6.92 -18.32 29.99
CA THR A 232 7.97 -18.96 30.81
C THR A 232 9.07 -17.98 31.18
N HIS A 233 9.51 -17.17 30.22
CA HIS A 233 10.51 -16.11 30.42
C HIS A 233 10.06 -15.13 31.50
N PHE A 234 8.84 -14.60 31.39
CA PHE A 234 8.32 -13.65 32.36
C PHE A 234 8.08 -14.27 33.74
N ASN A 235 7.75 -15.57 33.81
CA ASN A 235 7.69 -16.28 35.09
C ASN A 235 9.07 -16.32 35.77
N MET A 236 10.12 -16.69 35.02
CA MET A 236 11.49 -16.72 35.54
C MET A 236 11.99 -15.32 35.92
N ALA A 237 11.70 -14.31 35.10
CA ALA A 237 12.08 -12.92 35.37
C ALA A 237 11.36 -12.36 36.59
N LYS A 238 10.06 -12.69 36.79
CA LYS A 238 9.30 -12.36 38.00
C LYS A 238 10.00 -12.88 39.25
N LEU A 239 10.44 -14.14 39.24
CA LEU A 239 11.09 -14.77 40.39
C LEU A 239 12.51 -14.24 40.66
N LYS A 240 13.27 -13.92 39.60
CA LYS A 240 14.69 -13.51 39.71
C LYS A 240 14.93 -12.02 39.88
N GLU A 241 14.18 -11.17 39.16
CA GLU A 241 14.47 -9.73 39.06
C GLU A 241 13.62 -8.85 40.00
N ARG A 242 12.65 -9.43 40.74
CA ARG A 242 11.64 -8.69 41.55
C ARG A 242 11.07 -7.47 40.78
N CYS A 243 10.86 -7.64 39.47
CA CYS A 243 10.45 -6.57 38.57
C CYS A 243 8.93 -6.60 38.38
N TYR A 244 8.24 -5.51 38.74
CA TYR A 244 6.79 -5.39 38.59
C TYR A 244 6.33 -5.59 37.14
N THR A 245 7.08 -5.08 36.16
CA THR A 245 6.77 -5.28 34.73
C THR A 245 6.79 -6.77 34.34
N ALA A 246 7.74 -7.55 34.86
CA ALA A 246 7.79 -9.00 34.58
C ALA A 246 6.61 -9.73 35.23
N GLU A 247 6.23 -9.34 36.46
CA GLU A 247 5.07 -9.91 37.14
C GLU A 247 3.77 -9.59 36.40
N LEU A 248 3.60 -8.33 35.98
CA LEU A 248 2.45 -7.88 35.20
C LEU A 248 2.36 -8.63 33.88
N LEU A 249 3.45 -8.68 33.09
CA LEU A 249 3.49 -9.40 31.83
C LEU A 249 3.21 -10.89 32.04
N HIS A 250 3.80 -11.53 33.04
CA HIS A 250 3.51 -12.93 33.35
C HIS A 250 2.02 -13.15 33.66
N GLY A 251 1.39 -12.26 34.43
CA GLY A 251 -0.06 -12.29 34.68
C GLY A 251 -0.87 -12.20 33.38
N MET A 252 -0.50 -11.29 32.48
CA MET A 252 -1.18 -11.10 31.19
C MET A 252 -1.02 -12.28 30.22
N TYR A 253 0.18 -12.90 30.18
CA TYR A 253 0.44 -14.13 29.41
C TYR A 253 -0.21 -15.37 30.05
N SER A 254 -0.58 -15.30 31.32
CA SER A 254 -1.26 -16.37 32.06
C SER A 254 -2.79 -16.26 31.99
N ASP A 255 -3.31 -15.14 31.53
CA ASP A 255 -4.73 -14.93 31.28
C ASP A 255 -5.12 -15.56 29.93
N ASP A 256 -5.86 -16.66 30.01
CA ASP A 256 -6.31 -17.43 28.86
C ASP A 256 -7.20 -16.56 27.92
N ALA A 257 -7.94 -15.57 28.41
CA ALA A 257 -8.74 -14.70 27.55
C ALA A 257 -7.84 -13.86 26.60
N ASN A 258 -6.67 -13.43 27.07
CA ASN A 258 -5.73 -12.68 26.22
C ASN A 258 -5.17 -13.54 25.09
N TYR A 259 -4.87 -14.82 25.39
CA TYR A 259 -4.46 -15.77 24.36
C TYR A 259 -5.59 -16.02 23.36
N ALA A 260 -6.83 -16.18 23.83
CA ALA A 260 -7.99 -16.37 22.96
C ALA A 260 -8.14 -15.20 21.96
N TYR A 261 -8.08 -13.95 22.41
CA TYR A 261 -8.18 -12.78 21.52
C TYR A 261 -7.00 -12.68 20.52
N ILE A 262 -5.77 -12.96 20.96
CA ILE A 262 -4.60 -12.93 20.08
C ILE A 262 -4.66 -14.07 19.05
N SER A 263 -5.10 -15.26 19.45
CA SER A 263 -5.27 -16.41 18.56
C SER A 263 -6.33 -16.17 17.47
N PHE A 264 -7.39 -15.43 17.82
CA PHE A 264 -8.43 -14.97 16.91
C PHE A 264 -7.94 -13.87 15.96
N MET A 265 -7.25 -12.86 16.49
CA MET A 265 -6.82 -11.68 15.73
C MET A 265 -5.69 -12.02 14.74
N TYR A 266 -4.75 -12.88 15.12
CA TYR A 266 -3.59 -13.25 14.31
C TYR A 266 -3.92 -13.63 12.85
N PRO A 267 -4.81 -14.61 12.56
CA PRO A 267 -5.13 -15.00 11.19
C PRO A 267 -5.80 -13.87 10.40
N ILE A 268 -6.65 -13.06 11.03
CA ILE A 268 -7.30 -11.91 10.39
C ILE A 268 -6.26 -10.86 9.97
N LEU A 269 -5.34 -10.50 10.89
CA LEU A 269 -4.26 -9.57 10.59
C LEU A 269 -3.33 -10.09 9.50
N THR A 270 -3.05 -11.41 9.50
CA THR A 270 -2.23 -12.06 8.48
C THR A 270 -2.84 -11.89 7.09
N GLU A 271 -4.15 -12.11 6.96
CA GLU A 271 -4.88 -11.99 5.69
C GLU A 271 -4.91 -10.54 5.19
N ILE A 272 -5.16 -9.58 6.08
CA ILE A 272 -5.13 -8.15 5.76
C ILE A 272 -3.71 -7.72 5.34
N ASN A 273 -2.67 -8.19 6.05
CA ASN A 273 -1.28 -7.91 5.73
C ASN A 273 -0.88 -8.47 4.36
N ARG A 274 -1.42 -9.64 3.97
CA ARG A 274 -1.22 -10.20 2.62
C ARG A 274 -1.74 -9.24 1.55
N VAL A 275 -2.97 -8.72 1.71
CA VAL A 275 -3.55 -7.76 0.76
C VAL A 275 -2.75 -6.46 0.74
N ASN A 276 -2.37 -5.90 1.90
CA ASN A 276 -1.51 -4.72 1.95
C ASN A 276 -0.21 -4.90 1.16
N LYS A 277 0.48 -6.03 1.34
CA LYS A 277 1.73 -6.35 0.61
C LYS A 277 1.51 -6.44 -0.90
N LEU A 278 0.34 -6.91 -1.36
CA LEU A 278 0.00 -6.94 -2.78
C LEU A 278 -0.17 -5.52 -3.34
N PHE A 279 -0.88 -4.64 -2.64
CA PHE A 279 -1.04 -3.23 -3.04
C PHE A 279 0.27 -2.45 -2.96
N GLU A 280 1.20 -2.84 -2.10
CA GLU A 280 2.54 -2.25 -2.04
C GLU A 280 3.48 -2.81 -3.11
N SER A 281 3.23 -4.01 -3.64
CA SER A 281 4.12 -4.66 -4.59
C SER A 281 4.25 -3.87 -5.89
N LYS A 282 5.47 -3.75 -6.41
CA LYS A 282 5.73 -3.14 -7.73
C LYS A 282 5.36 -4.05 -8.89
N ASP A 283 5.38 -5.36 -8.64
CA ASP A 283 5.25 -6.41 -9.64
C ASP A 283 3.85 -7.04 -9.64
N ALA A 284 2.94 -6.57 -8.78
CA ALA A 284 1.57 -7.05 -8.77
C ALA A 284 0.84 -6.64 -10.06
N ASP A 285 -0.05 -7.52 -10.54
CA ASP A 285 -0.97 -7.18 -11.62
C ASP A 285 -2.07 -6.28 -11.07
N HIS A 286 -2.00 -4.99 -11.42
CA HIS A 286 -2.93 -3.97 -10.91
C HIS A 286 -4.39 -4.28 -11.28
N THR A 287 -4.63 -5.00 -12.38
CA THR A 287 -5.98 -5.35 -12.83
C THR A 287 -6.67 -6.37 -11.93
N LYS A 288 -5.90 -7.10 -11.09
CA LYS A 288 -6.39 -8.16 -10.21
C LYS A 288 -6.41 -7.76 -8.72
N LEU A 289 -5.82 -6.62 -8.36
CA LEU A 289 -5.71 -6.17 -6.95
C LEU A 289 -7.08 -6.00 -6.25
N TYR A 290 -8.10 -5.58 -6.99
CA TYR A 290 -9.44 -5.38 -6.42
C TYR A 290 -10.22 -6.68 -6.19
N ASP A 291 -9.88 -7.74 -6.92
CA ASP A 291 -10.40 -9.08 -6.62
C ASP A 291 -9.86 -9.56 -5.28
N GLU A 292 -8.57 -9.35 -5.01
CA GLU A 292 -7.94 -9.72 -3.73
C GLU A 292 -8.54 -8.97 -2.53
N LEU A 293 -8.90 -7.71 -2.73
CA LEU A 293 -9.62 -6.92 -1.72
C LEU A 293 -11.06 -7.43 -1.52
N THR A 294 -11.75 -7.83 -2.59
CA THR A 294 -13.10 -8.41 -2.51
C THR A 294 -13.06 -9.77 -1.81
N ASN A 295 -12.09 -10.62 -2.17
CA ASN A 295 -11.86 -11.92 -1.54
C ASN A 295 -11.60 -11.80 -0.03
N LEU A 296 -10.85 -10.77 0.41
CA LEU A 296 -10.66 -10.47 1.83
C LEU A 296 -11.99 -10.16 2.51
N VAL A 297 -12.83 -9.31 1.91
CA VAL A 297 -14.14 -8.97 2.48
C VAL A 297 -15.02 -10.21 2.54
N ASP A 298 -15.10 -11.00 1.47
CA ASP A 298 -15.90 -12.22 1.40
C ASP A 298 -15.43 -13.28 2.43
N SER A 299 -14.12 -13.43 2.60
CA SER A 299 -13.52 -14.30 3.62
C SER A 299 -13.88 -13.88 5.04
N LEU A 300 -13.90 -12.57 5.33
CA LEU A 300 -14.34 -12.04 6.63
C LEU A 300 -15.83 -12.29 6.85
N VAL A 301 -16.67 -12.09 5.83
CA VAL A 301 -18.12 -12.31 5.89
C VAL A 301 -18.43 -13.79 6.13
N ALA A 302 -17.74 -14.69 5.43
CA ALA A 302 -17.91 -16.13 5.56
C ALA A 302 -17.60 -16.67 6.97
N LYS A 303 -16.87 -15.92 7.81
CA LYS A 303 -16.61 -16.28 9.22
C LYS A 303 -17.79 -16.00 10.15
N ILE A 304 -18.73 -15.15 9.74
CA ILE A 304 -19.83 -14.69 10.60
C ILE A 304 -21.22 -14.92 10.00
N VAL A 305 -21.32 -15.30 8.73
CA VAL A 305 -22.58 -15.59 8.03
C VAL A 305 -22.66 -17.08 7.70
N LEU A 306 -23.88 -17.63 7.68
CA LEU A 306 -24.13 -19.01 7.26
C LEU A 306 -23.75 -19.20 5.77
N PRO A 307 -23.04 -20.28 5.39
CA PRO A 307 -22.66 -20.53 3.98
C PRO A 307 -23.83 -20.60 3.00
N THR A 308 -25.04 -20.88 3.48
CA THR A 308 -26.26 -20.96 2.68
C THR A 308 -26.83 -19.58 2.32
N GLN A 309 -26.40 -18.51 3.00
CA GLN A 309 -26.84 -17.15 2.75
C GLN A 309 -25.84 -16.42 1.85
N LYS A 310 -26.31 -15.91 0.71
CA LYS A 310 -25.54 -14.96 -0.10
C LYS A 310 -25.84 -13.56 0.40
N VAL A 311 -24.80 -12.87 0.88
CA VAL A 311 -24.90 -11.49 1.39
C VAL A 311 -24.06 -10.59 0.50
N ASP A 312 -24.70 -9.60 -0.11
CA ASP A 312 -23.98 -8.52 -0.77
C ASP A 312 -23.72 -7.42 0.25
N VAL A 313 -22.49 -7.39 0.77
CA VAL A 313 -22.03 -6.44 1.78
C VAL A 313 -22.17 -4.99 1.30
N PHE A 314 -22.15 -4.73 -0.01
CA PHE A 314 -22.23 -3.37 -0.53
C PHE A 314 -23.65 -2.80 -0.44
N THR A 315 -24.67 -3.63 -0.56
CA THR A 315 -26.08 -3.22 -0.58
C THR A 315 -26.80 -3.51 0.73
N GLN A 316 -26.39 -4.55 1.46
CA GLN A 316 -27.08 -5.03 2.65
C GLN A 316 -26.32 -4.66 3.94
N ASN A 317 -27.03 -4.74 5.07
CA ASN A 317 -26.46 -4.59 6.40
C ASN A 317 -26.04 -5.96 6.93
N ILE A 318 -24.74 -6.18 7.09
CA ILE A 318 -24.19 -7.47 7.51
C ILE A 318 -24.69 -7.93 8.89
N LYS A 319 -25.10 -7.00 9.77
CA LYS A 319 -25.61 -7.31 11.11
C LYS A 319 -26.84 -8.21 11.09
N ASP A 320 -27.62 -8.14 10.03
CA ASP A 320 -28.89 -8.89 9.90
C ASP A 320 -28.66 -10.37 9.56
N PHE A 321 -27.44 -10.74 9.15
CA PHE A 321 -27.07 -12.08 8.69
C PHE A 321 -26.07 -12.80 9.63
N VAL A 322 -25.75 -12.19 10.76
CA VAL A 322 -24.75 -12.72 11.70
C VAL A 322 -25.27 -13.98 12.40
N ASP A 323 -24.56 -15.09 12.22
CA ASP A 323 -24.74 -16.29 13.01
C ASP A 323 -24.00 -16.17 14.35
N LYS A 324 -24.76 -16.24 15.45
CA LYS A 324 -24.19 -16.23 16.81
C LYS A 324 -23.34 -17.46 17.12
N LYS A 325 -23.53 -18.57 16.39
CA LYS A 325 -22.79 -19.82 16.54
C LYS A 325 -21.70 -19.99 15.47
N CYS A 326 -21.28 -18.90 14.84
CA CYS A 326 -20.30 -18.97 13.77
C CYS A 326 -18.95 -19.55 14.23
N TYR A 327 -18.25 -20.15 13.28
CA TYR A 327 -16.92 -20.71 13.45
C TYR A 327 -15.84 -19.64 13.28
N LEU A 328 -15.14 -19.31 14.36
CA LEU A 328 -14.13 -18.24 14.41
C LEU A 328 -12.71 -18.74 14.09
N GLY A 329 -12.57 -20.00 13.68
CA GLY A 329 -11.31 -20.62 13.25
C GLY A 329 -10.76 -21.65 14.24
N TYR A 330 -10.10 -22.69 13.70
CA TYR A 330 -9.70 -23.88 14.44
C TYR A 330 -8.93 -23.57 15.72
N ARG A 331 -7.95 -22.66 15.64
CA ARG A 331 -7.09 -22.29 16.78
C ARG A 331 -7.89 -21.67 17.92
N PHE A 332 -8.81 -20.77 17.59
CA PHE A 332 -9.69 -20.14 18.57
C PHE A 332 -10.66 -21.17 19.17
N GLU A 333 -11.35 -21.95 18.33
CA GLU A 333 -12.32 -22.95 18.83
C GLU A 333 -11.66 -24.04 19.68
N SER A 334 -10.49 -24.54 19.26
CA SER A 334 -9.73 -25.54 20.00
C SER A 334 -9.30 -25.00 21.36
N PHE A 335 -8.80 -23.76 21.41
CA PHE A 335 -8.39 -23.15 22.66
C PHE A 335 -9.58 -22.87 23.60
N VAL A 336 -10.69 -22.35 23.07
CA VAL A 336 -11.93 -22.16 23.85
C VAL A 336 -12.43 -23.50 24.39
N SER A 337 -12.33 -24.60 23.63
CA SER A 337 -12.66 -25.94 24.11
C SER A 337 -11.80 -26.34 25.32
N THR A 338 -10.48 -26.12 25.26
CA THR A 338 -9.59 -26.35 26.40
C THR A 338 -9.92 -25.44 27.59
N MET A 339 -10.33 -24.19 27.37
CA MET A 339 -10.78 -23.31 28.46
C MET A 339 -12.07 -23.85 29.11
N ARG A 340 -13.03 -24.37 28.32
CA ARG A 340 -14.24 -25.03 28.85
C ARG A 340 -13.89 -26.22 29.73
N GLU A 341 -12.94 -27.05 29.30
CA GLU A 341 -12.43 -28.19 30.09
C GLU A 341 -11.81 -27.75 31.42
N LYS A 342 -11.18 -26.57 31.46
CA LYS A 342 -10.64 -25.94 32.68
C LYS A 342 -11.68 -25.21 33.54
N GLY A 343 -12.97 -25.21 33.15
CA GLY A 343 -14.05 -24.60 33.91
C GLY A 343 -14.41 -23.16 33.54
N LEU A 344 -14.14 -22.71 32.31
CA LEU A 344 -14.58 -21.39 31.82
C LEU A 344 -16.11 -21.22 31.95
N PRO A 345 -16.60 -20.17 32.63
CA PRO A 345 -18.02 -19.87 32.70
C PRO A 345 -18.61 -19.57 31.31
N ARG A 346 -19.80 -20.10 31.02
CA ARG A 346 -20.50 -19.86 29.74
C ARG A 346 -20.66 -18.37 29.41
N ASN A 347 -20.97 -17.54 30.41
CA ASN A 347 -21.13 -16.09 30.21
C ASN A 347 -19.83 -15.43 29.74
N GLU A 348 -18.67 -15.85 30.28
CA GLU A 348 -17.37 -15.30 29.88
C GLU A 348 -17.03 -15.72 28.44
N GLU A 349 -17.31 -16.98 28.10
CA GLU A 349 -17.14 -17.45 26.73
C GLU A 349 -18.01 -16.68 25.73
N GLU A 350 -19.30 -16.50 26.03
CA GLU A 350 -20.22 -15.72 25.22
C GLU A 350 -19.76 -14.27 25.06
N MET A 351 -19.20 -13.66 26.12
CA MET A 351 -18.61 -12.33 26.04
C MET A 351 -17.40 -12.26 25.11
N ILE A 352 -16.48 -13.23 25.20
CA ILE A 352 -15.29 -13.30 24.32
C ILE A 352 -15.74 -13.48 22.88
N ARG A 353 -16.61 -14.46 22.60
CA ARG A 353 -17.12 -14.74 21.25
C ARG A 353 -17.87 -13.54 20.67
N ASN A 354 -18.74 -12.91 21.45
CA ASN A 354 -19.47 -11.74 20.97
C ASN A 354 -18.53 -10.58 20.61
N ARG A 355 -17.47 -10.32 21.39
CA ARG A 355 -16.46 -9.31 21.03
C ARG A 355 -15.75 -9.65 19.72
N CYS A 356 -15.37 -10.92 19.51
CA CYS A 356 -14.76 -11.37 18.25
C CYS A 356 -15.71 -11.23 17.05
N ILE A 357 -16.99 -11.57 17.21
CA ILE A 357 -18.01 -11.41 16.17
C ILE A 357 -18.21 -9.93 15.84
N GLN A 358 -18.38 -9.07 16.85
CA GLN A 358 -18.56 -7.63 16.65
C GLN A 358 -17.31 -6.98 16.02
N PHE A 359 -16.12 -7.49 16.33
CA PHE A 359 -14.88 -7.07 15.67
C PHE A 359 -14.95 -7.31 14.15
N ILE A 360 -15.34 -8.51 13.69
CA ILE A 360 -15.46 -8.81 12.26
C ILE A 360 -16.56 -7.97 11.61
N VAL A 361 -17.74 -7.89 12.24
CA VAL A 361 -18.88 -7.10 11.75
C VAL A 361 -18.46 -5.65 11.52
N GLN A 362 -17.84 -5.01 12.52
CA GLN A 362 -17.41 -3.63 12.37
C GLN A 362 -16.23 -3.51 11.40
N LEU A 363 -15.34 -4.50 11.32
CA LEU A 363 -14.23 -4.46 10.38
C LEU A 363 -14.76 -4.42 8.95
N VAL A 364 -15.72 -5.28 8.62
CA VAL A 364 -16.36 -5.30 7.31
C VAL A 364 -17.06 -3.96 7.02
N ASN A 365 -17.74 -3.35 8.00
CA ASN A 365 -18.36 -2.03 7.83
C ASN A 365 -17.33 -0.91 7.62
N GLU A 366 -16.24 -0.89 8.38
CA GLU A 366 -15.16 0.07 8.21
C GLU A 366 -14.48 -0.08 6.85
N LEU A 367 -14.27 -1.31 6.38
CA LEU A 367 -13.77 -1.59 5.04
C LEU A 367 -14.74 -1.05 3.99
N LYS A 368 -16.04 -1.38 4.07
CA LYS A 368 -17.09 -0.88 3.17
C LYS A 368 -17.08 0.64 3.07
N ASN A 369 -17.03 1.34 4.20
CA ASN A 369 -17.06 2.80 4.25
C ASN A 369 -15.79 3.46 3.69
N ARG A 370 -14.69 2.73 3.61
CA ARG A 370 -13.38 3.23 3.16
C ARG A 370 -13.03 2.79 1.74
N LEU A 371 -13.85 1.95 1.12
CA LEU A 371 -13.67 1.57 -0.28
C LEU A 371 -13.91 2.79 -1.21
N PRO A 372 -13.19 2.86 -2.35
CA PRO A 372 -13.31 3.99 -3.26
C PRO A 372 -14.68 4.05 -3.94
N GLU A 373 -15.22 5.25 -4.20
CA GLU A 373 -16.48 5.42 -4.96
C GLU A 373 -16.38 4.84 -6.39
N ASN A 374 -15.19 4.88 -6.96
CA ASN A 374 -14.81 4.30 -8.24
C ASN A 374 -14.54 2.78 -8.16
N LEU A 375 -14.94 2.08 -7.09
CA LEU A 375 -14.74 0.62 -6.99
C LEU A 375 -15.30 -0.14 -8.19
N LYS A 376 -16.43 0.30 -8.76
CA LYS A 376 -16.99 -0.30 -9.98
C LYS A 376 -16.04 -0.17 -11.17
N LEU A 377 -15.45 1.01 -11.38
CA LEU A 377 -14.44 1.24 -12.41
C LEU A 377 -13.23 0.32 -12.18
N MET A 378 -12.70 0.31 -10.95
CA MET A 378 -11.51 -0.47 -10.61
C MET A 378 -11.73 -1.98 -10.73
N LYS A 379 -12.92 -2.49 -10.37
CA LYS A 379 -13.31 -3.88 -10.61
C LYS A 379 -13.40 -4.19 -12.10
N ASN A 380 -13.97 -3.27 -12.87
CA ASN A 380 -14.09 -3.43 -14.32
C ASN A 380 -12.72 -3.36 -15.03
N MET A 381 -11.67 -2.77 -14.42
CA MET A 381 -10.30 -2.83 -14.97
C MET A 381 -9.77 -4.27 -15.08
N LYS A 382 -10.32 -5.24 -14.34
CA LYS A 382 -10.00 -6.66 -14.56
C LYS A 382 -10.26 -7.10 -16.01
N ARG A 383 -11.24 -6.48 -16.69
CA ARG A 383 -11.57 -6.81 -18.08
C ARG A 383 -10.38 -6.64 -19.01
N ILE A 384 -9.49 -5.68 -18.76
CA ILE A 384 -8.27 -5.48 -19.57
C ILE A 384 -7.10 -6.37 -19.12
N SER A 385 -7.28 -7.27 -18.17
CA SER A 385 -6.25 -8.28 -17.87
C SER A 385 -6.00 -9.17 -19.08
N VAL A 386 -4.78 -9.67 -19.22
CA VAL A 386 -4.42 -10.53 -20.36
C VAL A 386 -5.33 -11.77 -20.48
N ASP A 387 -5.71 -12.37 -19.35
CA ASP A 387 -6.62 -13.52 -19.31
C ASP A 387 -8.01 -13.18 -19.88
N CYS A 388 -8.55 -12.01 -19.52
CA CYS A 388 -9.85 -11.55 -20.00
C CYS A 388 -9.78 -11.10 -21.47
N ALA A 389 -8.73 -10.40 -21.88
CA ALA A 389 -8.55 -9.94 -23.25
C ALA A 389 -8.45 -11.10 -24.24
N LEU A 390 -7.75 -12.17 -23.87
CA LEU A 390 -7.57 -13.37 -24.69
C LEU A 390 -8.73 -14.37 -24.59
N SER A 391 -9.69 -14.16 -23.68
CA SER A 391 -10.88 -15.01 -23.60
C SER A 391 -11.77 -14.85 -24.85
N HIS A 392 -12.28 -15.97 -25.36
CA HIS A 392 -13.29 -15.99 -26.43
C HIS A 392 -14.62 -15.40 -25.95
N ASN A 393 -15.03 -15.71 -24.72
CA ASN A 393 -16.21 -15.16 -24.08
C ASN A 393 -15.77 -14.07 -23.11
N LYS A 394 -15.63 -12.84 -23.61
CA LYS A 394 -15.19 -11.68 -22.84
C LYS A 394 -16.25 -10.59 -22.81
N GLU A 395 -16.32 -9.91 -21.67
CA GLU A 395 -17.24 -8.79 -21.47
C GLU A 395 -16.80 -7.57 -22.32
N PRO A 396 -17.76 -6.73 -22.75
CA PRO A 396 -17.43 -5.48 -23.42
C PRO A 396 -16.73 -4.50 -22.46
N ILE A 397 -15.84 -3.67 -23.01
CA ILE A 397 -15.14 -2.61 -22.28
C ILE A 397 -15.75 -1.22 -22.53
N THR A 398 -16.85 -1.14 -23.28
CA THR A 398 -17.53 0.11 -23.64
C THR A 398 -17.88 0.98 -22.42
N ASP A 399 -18.33 0.36 -21.32
CA ASP A 399 -18.62 1.06 -20.05
C ASP A 399 -17.39 1.78 -19.48
N LEU A 400 -16.19 1.20 -19.64
CA LEU A 400 -14.93 1.81 -19.20
C LEU A 400 -14.62 3.02 -20.08
N ILE A 401 -14.81 2.90 -21.40
CA ILE A 401 -14.49 3.97 -22.36
C ILE A 401 -15.43 5.16 -22.16
N LEU A 402 -16.73 4.89 -21.93
CA LEU A 402 -17.74 5.91 -21.65
C LEU A 402 -17.40 6.74 -20.40
N HIS A 403 -16.78 6.12 -19.38
CA HIS A 403 -16.37 6.83 -18.16
C HIS A 403 -15.38 7.97 -18.44
N PHE A 404 -14.56 7.85 -19.49
CA PHE A 404 -13.56 8.85 -19.88
C PHE A 404 -14.05 9.80 -20.98
N ASN A 405 -15.37 9.94 -21.16
CA ASN A 405 -16.01 10.89 -22.08
C ASN A 405 -15.46 10.85 -23.52
N LYS A 406 -15.12 9.66 -24.02
CA LYS A 406 -14.69 9.49 -25.42
C LYS A 406 -15.89 9.56 -26.36
N ASN A 407 -15.66 9.98 -27.61
CA ASN A 407 -16.71 10.10 -28.61
C ASN A 407 -17.17 8.71 -29.10
N GLN A 408 -18.36 8.65 -29.74
CA GLN A 408 -18.96 7.39 -30.20
C GLN A 408 -18.11 6.67 -31.25
N GLU A 409 -17.42 7.42 -32.13
CA GLU A 409 -16.57 6.85 -33.16
C GLU A 409 -15.35 6.11 -32.55
N TYR A 410 -14.69 6.72 -31.57
CA TYR A 410 -13.58 6.08 -30.85
C TYR A 410 -14.05 4.84 -30.09
N ILE A 411 -15.22 4.91 -29.43
CA ILE A 411 -15.81 3.75 -28.75
C ILE A 411 -16.03 2.60 -29.72
N ALA A 412 -16.57 2.87 -30.91
CA ALA A 412 -16.82 1.85 -31.92
C ALA A 412 -15.51 1.19 -32.40
N LYS A 413 -14.47 2.00 -32.70
CA LYS A 413 -13.14 1.49 -33.09
C LYS A 413 -12.55 0.58 -32.02
N VAL A 414 -12.51 1.04 -30.78
CA VAL A 414 -11.94 0.27 -29.66
C VAL A 414 -12.74 -1.01 -29.39
N ASP A 415 -14.07 -0.98 -29.45
CA ASP A 415 -14.90 -2.18 -29.26
C ASP A 415 -14.67 -3.23 -30.36
N GLU A 416 -14.50 -2.80 -31.61
CA GLU A 416 -14.19 -3.71 -32.71
C GLU A 416 -12.80 -4.35 -32.56
N GLN A 417 -11.79 -3.54 -32.23
CA GLN A 417 -10.45 -4.02 -31.90
C GLN A 417 -10.47 -5.00 -30.72
N TRP A 418 -11.25 -4.70 -29.68
CA TRP A 418 -11.41 -5.54 -28.49
C TRP A 418 -11.95 -6.91 -28.83
N ARG A 419 -12.94 -7.00 -29.72
CA ARG A 419 -13.50 -8.29 -30.16
C ARG A 419 -12.48 -9.12 -30.94
N GLN A 420 -11.54 -8.49 -31.63
CA GLN A 420 -10.62 -9.17 -32.54
C GLN A 420 -9.27 -9.56 -31.91
N ILE A 421 -8.87 -8.94 -30.79
CA ILE A 421 -7.52 -9.11 -30.22
C ILE A 421 -7.14 -10.57 -29.96
N HIS A 422 -8.07 -11.39 -29.50
CA HIS A 422 -7.85 -12.80 -29.19
C HIS A 422 -7.68 -13.73 -30.41
N LEU A 423 -7.92 -13.24 -31.62
CA LEU A 423 -7.76 -14.01 -32.85
C LEU A 423 -6.28 -14.16 -33.24
N LEU A 424 -5.41 -13.31 -32.71
CA LEU A 424 -3.96 -13.40 -32.90
C LEU A 424 -3.29 -14.13 -31.73
N LYS A 425 -2.11 -14.69 -32.02
CA LYS A 425 -1.25 -15.30 -31.01
C LYS A 425 -0.28 -14.25 -30.47
N TRP A 426 -0.30 -14.08 -29.16
CA TRP A 426 0.54 -13.15 -28.42
C TRP A 426 1.59 -13.89 -27.60
N ILE A 427 2.75 -13.26 -27.40
CA ILE A 427 3.88 -13.83 -26.66
C ILE A 427 3.66 -13.64 -25.16
N ASN A 428 3.34 -12.41 -24.75
CA ASN A 428 3.16 -12.05 -23.35
C ASN A 428 1.75 -12.39 -22.87
N THR A 429 1.57 -13.61 -22.37
CA THR A 429 0.26 -14.10 -21.90
C THR A 429 0.10 -14.13 -20.39
N LYS A 430 1.16 -13.78 -19.64
CA LYS A 430 1.17 -13.87 -18.16
C LYS A 430 1.25 -12.54 -17.44
N ASN A 431 1.65 -11.47 -18.14
CA ASN A 431 1.81 -10.14 -17.57
C ASN A 431 0.99 -9.14 -18.37
N THR A 432 -0.04 -8.57 -17.73
CA THR A 432 -0.95 -7.62 -18.38
C THR A 432 -0.23 -6.39 -18.93
N LYS A 433 0.79 -5.85 -18.25
CA LYS A 433 1.52 -4.67 -18.73
C LYS A 433 2.33 -5.00 -19.98
N GLU A 434 3.12 -6.07 -19.92
CA GLU A 434 3.95 -6.51 -21.06
C GLU A 434 3.09 -6.92 -22.26
N PHE A 435 1.93 -7.54 -22.01
CA PHE A 435 0.93 -7.82 -23.04
C PHE A 435 0.50 -6.54 -23.77
N TRP A 436 0.07 -5.51 -23.04
CA TRP A 436 -0.38 -4.28 -23.69
C TRP A 436 0.75 -3.50 -24.35
N TYR A 437 2.00 -3.63 -23.89
CA TYR A 437 3.15 -3.07 -24.60
C TYR A 437 3.39 -3.79 -25.93
N GLU A 438 3.30 -5.12 -25.95
CA GLU A 438 3.37 -5.91 -27.18
C GLU A 438 2.25 -5.55 -28.16
N VAL A 439 1.02 -5.36 -27.67
CA VAL A 439 -0.11 -4.97 -28.53
C VAL A 439 0.05 -3.54 -29.06
N LEU A 440 0.65 -2.62 -28.30
CA LEU A 440 0.93 -1.25 -28.78
C LEU A 440 2.03 -1.24 -29.86
N ASP A 441 3.03 -2.12 -29.72
CA ASP A 441 4.13 -2.28 -30.68
C ASP A 441 3.80 -3.23 -31.85
N PHE A 442 2.57 -3.77 -31.89
CA PHE A 442 2.17 -4.71 -32.92
C PHE A 442 2.09 -4.03 -34.29
N GLU A 443 2.71 -4.64 -35.30
CA GLU A 443 2.59 -4.24 -36.70
C GLU A 443 2.18 -5.46 -37.51
N ASP A 444 1.21 -5.29 -38.39
CA ASP A 444 0.84 -6.31 -39.36
C ASP A 444 1.77 -6.33 -40.59
N ILE A 445 1.44 -7.12 -41.61
CA ILE A 445 2.24 -7.24 -42.84
C ILE A 445 2.35 -5.90 -43.58
N ALA A 446 1.38 -5.00 -43.41
CA ALA A 446 1.38 -3.67 -44.00
C ALA A 446 2.13 -2.63 -43.13
N GLY A 447 2.61 -3.02 -41.95
CA GLY A 447 3.23 -2.10 -40.99
C GLY A 447 2.20 -1.29 -40.20
N GLU A 448 0.91 -1.69 -40.20
CA GLU A 448 -0.15 -0.99 -39.48
C GLU A 448 -0.49 -1.69 -38.16
N ASN A 449 -0.74 -0.90 -37.11
CA ASN A 449 -1.26 -1.43 -35.85
C ASN A 449 -2.78 -1.36 -35.80
N ARG A 450 -3.45 -2.43 -36.22
CA ARG A 450 -4.91 -2.54 -36.14
C ARG A 450 -5.48 -2.51 -34.71
N PHE A 451 -4.67 -2.54 -33.65
CA PHE A 451 -5.08 -2.50 -32.24
C PHE A 451 -4.58 -1.24 -31.51
N GLU A 452 -4.09 -0.23 -32.22
CA GLU A 452 -3.46 0.95 -31.64
C GLU A 452 -4.37 1.70 -30.65
N ASP A 453 -5.63 1.96 -31.02
CA ASP A 453 -6.57 2.68 -30.16
C ASP A 453 -6.88 1.91 -28.88
N LEU A 454 -7.08 0.60 -29.00
CA LEU A 454 -7.33 -0.31 -27.88
C LEU A 454 -6.13 -0.37 -26.94
N ALA A 455 -4.92 -0.56 -27.49
CA ALA A 455 -3.70 -0.62 -26.71
C ALA A 455 -3.44 0.70 -25.97
N THR A 456 -3.60 1.82 -26.68
CA THR A 456 -3.50 3.17 -26.10
C THR A 456 -4.51 3.37 -24.97
N PHE A 457 -5.76 2.95 -25.17
CA PHE A 457 -6.78 3.00 -24.14
C PHE A 457 -6.41 2.15 -22.91
N ALA A 458 -6.03 0.89 -23.12
CA ALA A 458 -5.65 -0.01 -22.04
C ALA A 458 -4.44 0.51 -21.25
N ILE A 459 -3.43 1.03 -21.93
CA ILE A 459 -2.25 1.65 -21.29
C ILE A 459 -2.67 2.89 -20.48
N SER A 460 -3.57 3.73 -21.00
CA SER A 460 -4.07 4.89 -20.25
C SER A 460 -4.78 4.50 -18.94
N LEU A 461 -5.48 3.34 -18.92
CA LEU A 461 -6.06 2.79 -17.70
C LEU A 461 -4.99 2.24 -16.75
N LEU A 462 -3.95 1.59 -17.27
CA LEU A 462 -2.85 1.04 -16.46
C LEU A 462 -1.95 2.11 -15.83
N VAL A 463 -1.97 3.33 -16.36
CA VAL A 463 -1.32 4.52 -15.78
C VAL A 463 -2.05 5.01 -14.53
N LEU A 464 -3.32 4.63 -14.31
CA LEU A 464 -4.03 4.99 -13.09
C LEU A 464 -3.29 4.47 -11.84
N PRO A 465 -3.31 5.26 -10.74
CA PRO A 465 -2.75 4.82 -9.47
C PRO A 465 -3.43 3.56 -8.96
N HIS A 466 -2.71 2.77 -8.15
CA HIS A 466 -3.26 1.61 -7.44
C HIS A 466 -2.95 1.66 -5.94
N SER A 467 -1.83 2.28 -5.56
CA SER A 467 -1.47 2.57 -4.17
C SER A 467 -0.55 3.78 -4.08
N ASN A 468 -0.40 4.33 -2.87
CA ASN A 468 0.54 5.42 -2.60
C ASN A 468 1.91 4.93 -2.11
N ALA A 469 2.15 3.62 -2.15
CA ALA A 469 3.38 3.03 -1.62
C ALA A 469 4.64 3.65 -2.22
N GLU A 470 4.59 4.13 -3.47
CA GLU A 470 5.72 4.78 -4.11
C GLU A 470 6.07 6.16 -3.53
N VAL A 471 5.07 6.94 -3.08
CA VAL A 471 5.29 8.24 -2.43
C VAL A 471 5.74 8.03 -1.00
N GLU A 472 5.18 7.06 -0.29
CA GLU A 472 5.66 6.71 1.05
C GLU A 472 7.13 6.27 1.03
N ARG A 473 7.54 5.50 0.01
CA ARG A 473 8.96 5.16 -0.22
C ARG A 473 9.82 6.38 -0.51
N LEU A 474 9.31 7.36 -1.25
CA LEU A 474 10.00 8.64 -1.49
C LEU A 474 10.28 9.35 -0.16
N PHE A 475 9.29 9.47 0.71
CA PHE A 475 9.48 10.09 2.03
C PHE A 475 10.39 9.28 2.95
N SER A 476 10.33 7.96 2.89
CA SER A 476 11.27 7.09 3.61
C SER A 476 12.72 7.35 3.16
N MET A 477 12.95 7.43 1.85
CA MET A 477 14.26 7.81 1.31
C MET A 477 14.68 9.23 1.71
N MET A 478 13.75 10.18 1.69
CA MET A 478 14.00 11.56 2.11
C MET A 478 14.47 11.64 3.57
N ASN A 479 13.82 10.90 4.47
CA ASN A 479 14.22 10.83 5.88
C ASN A 479 15.62 10.20 6.08
N ILE A 480 16.06 9.34 5.16
CA ILE A 480 17.44 8.82 5.14
C ILE A 480 18.43 9.89 4.66
N VAL A 481 18.02 10.79 3.75
CA VAL A 481 18.88 11.88 3.25
C VAL A 481 18.97 13.03 4.26
N LYS A 482 17.84 13.44 4.85
CA LYS A 482 17.74 14.41 5.96
C LYS A 482 17.71 13.66 7.31
N THR A 483 18.89 13.30 7.82
CA THR A 483 19.01 12.73 9.18
C THR A 483 19.23 13.82 10.24
N LYS A 484 19.08 13.48 11.53
CA LYS A 484 19.50 14.35 12.66
C LYS A 484 20.94 14.87 12.52
N HIS A 485 21.82 14.12 11.84
CA HIS A 485 23.22 14.50 11.60
C HIS A 485 23.45 15.29 10.29
N ARG A 486 22.47 15.40 9.38
CA ARG A 486 22.55 16.11 8.09
C ARG A 486 21.36 17.07 7.85
N ASN A 487 21.00 17.86 8.86
CA ASN A 487 19.83 18.75 8.84
C ASN A 487 19.98 20.05 8.00
N ARG A 488 21.20 20.41 7.53
CA ARG A 488 21.48 21.69 6.84
C ARG A 488 21.37 21.64 5.30
N MET A 489 20.65 20.68 4.73
CA MET A 489 20.45 20.59 3.27
C MET A 489 19.24 21.45 2.85
N LYS A 490 19.48 22.48 2.02
CA LYS A 490 18.44 23.38 1.51
C LYS A 490 17.50 22.66 0.54
N LEU A 491 16.22 23.06 0.52
CA LEU A 491 15.13 22.43 -0.24
C LEU A 491 15.45 22.25 -1.72
N ASP A 492 15.89 23.30 -2.41
CA ASP A 492 16.19 23.23 -3.84
C ASP A 492 17.22 22.15 -4.18
N LEU A 493 18.14 21.86 -3.25
CA LEU A 493 19.13 20.81 -3.44
C LEU A 493 18.53 19.42 -3.23
N LEU A 494 17.56 19.26 -2.31
CA LEU A 494 16.83 18.00 -2.13
C LEU A 494 15.99 17.67 -3.36
N THR A 495 15.18 18.61 -3.81
CA THR A 495 14.35 18.47 -5.02
C THR A 495 15.21 18.15 -6.24
N ALA A 496 16.31 18.87 -6.42
CA ALA A 496 17.21 18.63 -7.55
C ALA A 496 18.03 17.32 -7.39
N TYR A 497 18.22 16.80 -6.18
CA TYR A 497 18.98 15.57 -5.90
C TYR A 497 18.16 14.29 -6.15
N ASP A 498 16.84 14.34 -5.97
CA ASP A 498 15.97 13.18 -6.17
C ASP A 498 15.61 12.93 -7.64
N ASN A 499 15.59 13.97 -8.48
CA ASN A 499 15.41 13.87 -9.94
C ASN A 499 16.42 12.89 -10.62
N PRO A 500 17.76 12.99 -10.40
CA PRO A 500 18.75 12.10 -11.03
C PRO A 500 18.82 10.67 -10.48
N ARG A 501 18.42 10.43 -9.22
CA ARG A 501 18.69 9.15 -8.53
C ARG A 501 17.76 8.02 -8.97
N ARG A 502 16.50 8.30 -9.29
CA ARG A 502 15.56 7.28 -9.81
C ARG A 502 15.85 6.87 -11.25
N PHE A 503 16.41 7.76 -12.08
CA PHE A 503 16.93 7.39 -13.41
C PHE A 503 18.07 6.36 -13.32
N LYS A 504 18.94 6.44 -12.31
CA LYS A 504 20.08 5.52 -12.16
C LYS A 504 19.79 4.17 -11.52
N THR A 505 18.71 4.03 -10.73
CA THR A 505 18.45 2.75 -10.03
C THR A 505 17.98 1.65 -11.00
N ARG A 506 17.70 1.97 -12.27
CA ARG A 506 17.23 1.02 -13.29
C ARG A 506 18.30 0.56 -14.29
N ARG A 507 19.54 1.04 -14.21
CA ARG A 507 20.69 0.50 -15.00
C ARG A 507 21.40 -0.69 -14.32
N LYS A 508 20.92 -1.16 -13.17
CA LYS A 508 21.49 -2.31 -12.42
C LYS A 508 20.69 -3.61 -12.53
N VAL A 509 19.82 -3.74 -13.54
CA VAL A 509 19.23 -5.04 -13.93
C VAL A 509 19.61 -5.26 -15.38
N LEU A 510 20.87 -5.61 -15.60
CA LEU A 510 21.47 -6.27 -16.77
C LEU A 510 22.97 -6.41 -16.46
N GLN A 511 23.27 -7.25 -15.46
CA GLN A 511 24.49 -8.04 -15.32
C GLN A 511 24.23 -9.11 -14.28
#